data_AF-A0A3D8SDC2-F1
#
_entry.id   AF-A0A3D8SDC2-F1
#
_cell.length_a   1.000
_cell.length_b   1.000
_cell.length_c   1.000
_cell.angle_alpha   90.00
_cell.angle_beta   90.00
_cell.angle_gamma   90.00
#
_symmetry.space_group_name_H-M   'P 1'
#
loop_
_entity.id
_entity.type
_entity.pdbx_description
1 polymer ?
#
loop_
_entity_poly.entity_id
_entity_poly.type
_entity_poly.pdbx_seq_one_letter_code
_entity_poly.pdbx_strand_id
1 'polypeptide(L)'
;MIQALLDHPEVDPNLASDEGGTPLAEAICPRHQTSHSFKRVAQLVKLFLNNKNVDKTAPDHNGDTPLLHASRSSVEILNMLLPFFEGNVWHRNKEWKTALDIAAVSGKPDIVARLLDPSLQVMDTDLIVSNALHKAHQYYIAPHPPPTWVECNLPEVEVAMGLLKVHLEKMRC
;
A
#
# COMPACT_ATOMS: atom_id res chain seq x y z
N MET A 1 -26.48 1.09 -4.21
CA MET A 1 -26.66 0.91 -2.74
C MET A 1 -25.58 1.66 -1.97
N ILE A 2 -24.28 1.33 -2.10
CA ILE A 2 -23.22 2.02 -1.33
C ILE A 2 -23.15 3.53 -1.61
N GLN A 3 -23.27 3.98 -2.86
CA GLN A 3 -23.33 5.42 -3.17
C GLN A 3 -24.44 6.14 -2.39
N ALA A 4 -25.62 5.52 -2.28
CA ALA A 4 -26.75 6.09 -1.55
C ALA A 4 -26.49 6.20 -0.03
N LEU A 5 -25.68 5.30 0.52
CA LEU A 5 -25.25 5.38 1.92
C LEU A 5 -24.21 6.48 2.12
N LEU A 6 -23.25 6.61 1.20
CA LEU A 6 -22.21 7.65 1.26
C LEU A 6 -22.78 9.06 1.07
N ASP A 7 -23.92 9.20 0.40
CA ASP A 7 -24.62 10.47 0.19
C ASP A 7 -25.67 10.75 1.29
N HIS A 8 -25.90 9.82 2.23
CA HIS A 8 -26.87 9.99 3.29
C HIS A 8 -26.33 10.92 4.39
N PRO A 9 -27.04 11.99 4.77
CA PRO A 9 -26.51 13.02 5.68
C PRO A 9 -26.21 12.54 7.09
N GLU A 10 -26.84 11.45 7.54
CA GLU A 10 -26.63 10.86 8.87
C GLU A 10 -25.55 9.78 8.90
N VAL A 11 -25.04 9.37 7.73
CA VAL A 11 -23.99 8.35 7.66
C VAL A 11 -22.64 9.05 7.63
N ASP A 12 -21.82 8.79 8.64
CA ASP A 12 -20.41 9.18 8.60
C ASP A 12 -19.62 8.14 7.79
N PRO A 13 -19.12 8.48 6.59
CA PRO A 13 -18.39 7.53 5.76
C PRO A 13 -16.96 7.23 6.26
N ASN A 14 -16.52 7.89 7.34
CA ASN A 14 -15.19 7.74 7.91
C ASN A 14 -15.18 7.05 9.28
N LEU A 15 -16.34 6.56 9.73
CA LEU A 15 -16.44 5.89 11.03
C LEU A 15 -15.46 4.71 11.10
N ALA A 16 -14.49 4.83 12.00
CA ALA A 16 -13.43 3.84 12.15
C ALA A 16 -13.94 2.54 12.79
N SER A 17 -13.37 1.41 12.36
CA SER A 17 -13.52 0.11 13.00
C SER A 17 -12.80 0.08 14.36
N ASP A 18 -12.94 -1.03 15.11
CA ASP A 18 -12.21 -1.23 16.37
C ASP A 18 -10.68 -1.22 16.17
N GLU A 19 -10.20 -1.49 14.96
CA GLU A 19 -8.80 -1.43 14.56
C GLU A 19 -8.37 -0.04 14.05
N GLY A 20 -9.28 0.94 14.10
CA GLY A 20 -9.05 2.31 13.62
C GLY A 20 -9.17 2.44 12.09
N GLY A 21 -9.46 1.35 11.37
CA GLY A 21 -9.58 1.35 9.92
C GLY A 21 -10.86 2.05 9.47
N THR A 22 -10.76 3.03 8.58
CA THR A 22 -11.93 3.61 7.93
C THR A 22 -12.58 2.61 6.95
N PRO A 23 -13.86 2.78 6.57
CA PRO A 23 -14.50 1.90 5.60
C PRO A 23 -13.74 1.78 4.26
N LEU A 24 -13.04 2.84 3.85
CA LEU A 24 -12.12 2.82 2.70
C LEU A 24 -10.92 1.90 2.95
N ALA A 25 -10.25 2.02 4.10
CA ALA A 25 -9.09 1.19 4.44
C ALA A 25 -9.48 -0.29 4.54
N GLU A 26 -10.63 -0.60 5.15
CA GLU A 26 -11.15 -1.96 5.28
C GLU A 26 -11.49 -2.57 3.90
N ALA A 27 -12.03 -1.77 2.97
CA ALA A 27 -12.30 -2.23 1.61
C ALA A 27 -11.02 -2.65 0.87
N ILE A 28 -9.87 -2.05 1.21
CA ILE A 28 -8.56 -2.32 0.59
C ILE A 28 -7.82 -3.44 1.33
N CYS A 29 -8.08 -3.64 2.62
CA CYS A 29 -7.33 -4.59 3.44
C CYS A 29 -7.38 -6.01 2.85
N PRO A 30 -6.22 -6.67 2.61
CA PRO A 30 -6.16 -8.00 1.99
C PRO A 30 -6.88 -9.10 2.79
N ARG A 31 -7.08 -8.92 4.10
CA ARG A 31 -7.66 -9.93 5.00
C ARG A 31 -9.04 -10.42 4.57
N HIS A 32 -9.75 -9.67 3.73
CA HIS A 32 -11.07 -10.01 3.20
C HIS A 32 -11.10 -10.29 1.69
N GLN A 33 -9.94 -10.29 1.01
CA GLN A 33 -9.87 -10.46 -0.45
C GLN A 33 -9.81 -11.94 -0.83
N THR A 34 -10.94 -12.48 -1.32
CA THR A 34 -10.95 -13.76 -2.05
C THR A 34 -10.68 -13.52 -3.55
N SER A 35 -10.13 -14.50 -4.26
CA SER A 35 -9.65 -14.39 -5.66
C SER A 35 -10.71 -13.84 -6.66
N HIS A 36 -12.01 -13.95 -6.37
CA HIS A 36 -13.10 -13.43 -7.22
C HIS A 36 -13.46 -11.94 -6.96
N SER A 37 -12.69 -11.23 -6.11
CA SER A 37 -13.07 -9.95 -5.48
C SER A 37 -12.39 -8.71 -6.06
N PHE A 38 -11.23 -8.81 -6.73
CA PHE A 38 -10.40 -7.63 -7.07
C PHE A 38 -11.11 -6.55 -7.88
N LYS A 39 -11.87 -6.93 -8.93
CA LYS A 39 -12.62 -5.97 -9.75
C LYS A 39 -13.73 -5.25 -8.96
N ARG A 40 -14.35 -5.94 -8.01
CA ARG A 40 -15.38 -5.36 -7.12
C ARG A 40 -14.74 -4.42 -6.11
N VAL A 41 -13.60 -4.80 -5.53
CA VAL A 41 -12.83 -3.92 -4.64
C VAL A 41 -12.41 -2.65 -5.36
N ALA A 42 -11.85 -2.76 -6.57
CA ALA A 42 -11.47 -1.59 -7.37
C ALA A 42 -12.65 -0.65 -7.66
N GLN A 43 -13.83 -1.19 -7.99
CA GLN A 43 -15.05 -0.39 -8.17
C GLN A 43 -15.52 0.26 -6.87
N LEU A 44 -15.46 -0.47 -5.76
CA LEU A 44 -15.83 0.04 -4.45
C LEU A 44 -14.91 1.18 -4.01
N VAL A 45 -13.60 1.00 -4.15
CA VAL A 45 -12.60 2.04 -3.89
C VAL A 45 -12.89 3.27 -4.76
N LYS A 46 -13.18 3.13 -6.06
CA LYS A 46 -13.57 4.27 -6.92
C LYS A 46 -14.77 5.04 -6.37
N LEU A 47 -15.79 4.36 -5.83
CA LEU A 47 -16.95 5.03 -5.23
C LEU A 47 -16.56 5.85 -4.01
N PHE A 48 -15.74 5.29 -3.11
CA PHE A 48 -15.23 6.01 -1.95
C PHE A 48 -14.37 7.21 -2.34
N LEU A 49 -13.46 7.04 -3.32
CA LEU A 49 -12.55 8.11 -3.75
C LEU A 49 -13.26 9.25 -4.47
N ASN A 50 -14.38 8.98 -5.14
CA ASN A 50 -15.22 10.00 -5.77
C ASN A 50 -16.08 10.78 -4.76
N ASN A 51 -16.20 10.30 -3.52
CA ASN A 51 -16.95 11.00 -2.50
C ASN A 51 -16.06 12.02 -1.76
N LYS A 52 -16.51 13.26 -1.72
CA LYS A 52 -15.78 14.38 -1.09
C LYS A 52 -15.72 14.30 0.44
N ASN A 53 -16.68 13.61 1.06
CA ASN A 53 -16.78 13.47 2.52
C ASN A 53 -15.92 12.30 3.03
N VAL A 54 -15.37 11.46 2.16
CA VAL A 54 -14.47 10.37 2.52
C VAL A 54 -13.04 10.88 2.70
N ASP A 55 -12.45 10.62 3.87
CA ASP A 55 -11.02 10.75 4.12
C ASP A 55 -10.28 9.60 3.44
N LYS A 56 -9.36 9.97 2.55
CA LYS A 56 -8.64 9.06 1.66
C LYS A 56 -7.27 8.66 2.22
N THR A 57 -6.90 9.27 3.35
CA THR A 57 -5.55 9.23 3.91
C THR A 57 -5.51 8.78 5.38
N ALA A 58 -6.65 8.74 6.06
CA ALA A 58 -6.77 8.35 7.46
C ALA A 58 -6.05 7.03 7.79
N PRO A 59 -5.08 7.05 8.71
CA PRO A 59 -4.39 5.83 9.14
C PRO A 59 -5.21 5.04 10.17
N ASP A 60 -5.01 3.72 10.18
CA ASP A 60 -5.54 2.84 11.23
C ASP A 60 -4.73 2.89 12.54
N HIS A 61 -5.07 2.06 13.53
CA HIS A 61 -4.35 1.99 14.80
C HIS A 61 -2.89 1.53 14.68
N ASN A 62 -2.49 0.88 13.59
CA ASN A 62 -1.09 0.53 13.31
C ASN A 62 -0.35 1.68 12.60
N GLY A 63 -1.05 2.75 12.25
CA GLY A 63 -0.53 3.83 11.43
C GLY A 63 -0.52 3.48 9.94
N ASP A 64 -1.18 2.39 9.53
CA ASP A 64 -1.28 1.99 8.12
C ASP A 64 -2.35 2.85 7.44
N THR A 65 -1.92 3.64 6.45
CA THR A 65 -2.83 4.42 5.59
C THR A 65 -3.43 3.53 4.51
N PRO A 66 -4.50 3.96 3.82
CA PRO A 66 -5.04 3.26 2.66
C PRO A 66 -3.96 2.93 1.61
N LEU A 67 -2.95 3.79 1.44
CA LEU A 67 -1.83 3.55 0.54
C LEU A 67 -0.96 2.37 1.00
N LEU A 68 -0.67 2.27 2.30
CA LEU A 68 0.10 1.15 2.88
C LEU A 68 -0.66 -0.19 2.79
N HIS A 69 -2.00 -0.16 2.92
CA HIS A 69 -2.84 -1.33 2.65
C HIS A 69 -2.78 -1.73 1.16
N ALA A 70 -2.86 -0.76 0.24
CA ALA A 70 -2.78 -1.01 -1.19
C ALA A 70 -1.44 -1.61 -1.62
N SER A 71 -0.34 -1.28 -0.94
CA SER A 71 1.00 -1.85 -1.17
C SER A 71 1.09 -3.36 -0.95
N ARG A 72 0.14 -3.96 -0.22
CA ARG A 72 0.03 -5.41 -0.04
C ARG A 72 -0.90 -6.08 -1.07
N SER A 73 -1.70 -5.27 -1.76
CA SER A 73 -2.86 -5.71 -2.51
C SER A 73 -2.65 -5.63 -4.02
N SER A 74 -2.79 -4.44 -4.61
CA SER A 74 -2.87 -4.26 -6.07
C SER A 74 -2.34 -2.90 -6.50
N VAL A 75 -1.53 -2.90 -7.56
CA VAL A 75 -1.05 -1.67 -8.21
C VAL A 75 -2.20 -0.82 -8.78
N GLU A 76 -3.33 -1.43 -9.15
CA GLU A 76 -4.50 -0.68 -9.65
C GLU A 76 -5.06 0.22 -8.54
N ILE A 77 -5.26 -0.32 -7.33
CA ILE A 77 -5.76 0.42 -6.17
C ILE A 77 -4.73 1.46 -5.72
N LEU A 78 -3.44 1.09 -5.70
CA LEU A 78 -2.35 2.02 -5.40
C LEU A 78 -2.41 3.25 -6.31
N ASN A 79 -2.55 3.04 -7.63
CA ASN A 79 -2.63 4.12 -8.61
C ASN A 79 -3.85 5.02 -8.42
N MET A 80 -4.97 4.48 -7.95
CA MET A 80 -6.15 5.29 -7.62
C MET A 80 -5.92 6.16 -6.39
N LEU A 81 -5.11 5.70 -5.44
CA LEU A 81 -4.84 6.41 -4.18
C LEU A 81 -3.74 7.46 -4.30
N LEU A 82 -2.67 7.20 -5.06
CA LEU A 82 -1.51 8.10 -5.18
C LEU A 82 -1.85 9.60 -5.34
N PRO A 83 -2.85 10.01 -6.14
CA PRO A 83 -3.22 11.42 -6.29
C PRO A 83 -3.67 12.10 -4.98
N PHE A 84 -4.07 11.34 -3.96
CA PHE A 84 -4.53 11.89 -2.68
C PHE A 84 -3.43 11.99 -1.63
N PHE A 85 -2.21 11.55 -1.94
CA PHE A 85 -1.06 11.52 -1.03
C PHE A 85 0.04 12.51 -1.45
N GLU A 86 -0.33 13.68 -2.00
CA GLU A 86 0.58 14.74 -2.50
C GLU A 86 1.74 15.03 -1.53
N GLY A 87 2.90 14.38 -1.72
CA GLY A 87 4.08 14.48 -0.86
C GLY A 87 4.14 13.54 0.35
N ASN A 88 3.06 12.86 0.72
CA ASN A 88 2.99 11.90 1.84
C ASN A 88 2.99 10.42 1.41
N VAL A 89 3.46 10.13 0.19
CA VAL A 89 3.63 8.75 -0.32
C VAL A 89 4.57 7.92 0.57
N TRP A 90 5.51 8.58 1.23
CA TRP A 90 6.56 7.97 2.06
C TRP A 90 6.22 7.93 3.55
N HIS A 91 4.94 8.11 3.89
CA HIS A 91 4.43 7.93 5.23
C HIS A 91 4.96 6.63 5.85
N ARG A 92 5.28 6.69 7.14
CA ARG A 92 5.74 5.55 7.92
C ARG A 92 4.69 5.18 8.95
N ASN A 93 4.30 3.92 8.96
CA ASN A 93 3.47 3.39 10.03
C ASN A 93 4.25 3.27 11.36
N LYS A 94 3.60 2.74 12.40
CA LYS A 94 4.22 2.57 13.74
C LYS A 94 5.41 1.59 13.75
N GLU A 95 5.52 0.73 12.74
CA GLU A 95 6.69 -0.15 12.51
C GLU A 95 7.76 0.50 11.63
N TRP A 96 7.67 1.81 11.37
CA TRP A 96 8.57 2.55 10.49
C TRP A 96 8.59 2.02 9.05
N LYS A 97 7.52 1.38 8.59
CA LYS A 97 7.38 0.83 7.24
C LYS A 97 6.70 1.83 6.30
N THR A 98 7.31 2.01 5.13
CA THR A 98 6.76 2.76 3.99
C THR A 98 6.03 1.83 3.02
N ALA A 99 5.32 2.43 2.05
CA ALA A 99 4.68 1.70 0.95
C ALA A 99 5.67 0.82 0.18
N LEU A 100 6.91 1.30 0.01
CA LEU A 100 7.99 0.57 -0.68
C LEU A 100 8.52 -0.59 0.16
N ASP A 101 8.70 -0.40 1.47
CA ASP A 101 9.10 -1.49 2.39
C ASP A 101 8.09 -2.65 2.34
N ILE A 102 6.80 -2.30 2.39
CA ILE A 102 5.71 -3.26 2.38
C ILE A 102 5.67 -3.99 1.04
N ALA A 103 5.71 -3.28 -0.09
CA ALA A 103 5.66 -3.88 -1.42
C ALA A 103 6.85 -4.82 -1.69
N ALA A 104 8.05 -4.45 -1.22
CA ALA A 104 9.24 -5.28 -1.37
C ALA A 104 9.13 -6.59 -0.57
N VAL A 105 8.70 -6.52 0.69
CA VAL A 105 8.53 -7.70 1.56
C VAL A 105 7.36 -8.58 1.11
N SER A 106 6.29 -7.96 0.60
CA SER A 106 5.11 -8.67 0.08
C SER A 106 5.29 -9.23 -1.33
N GLY A 107 6.46 -9.04 -1.96
CA GLY A 107 6.73 -9.54 -3.31
C GLY A 107 5.82 -8.91 -4.37
N LYS A 108 5.64 -7.58 -4.35
CA LYS A 108 4.81 -6.85 -5.31
C LYS A 108 5.67 -6.03 -6.27
N PRO A 109 6.33 -6.66 -7.26
CA PRO A 109 7.29 -5.98 -8.13
C PRO A 109 6.66 -4.89 -9.00
N ASP A 110 5.39 -5.04 -9.37
CA ASP A 110 4.58 -4.04 -10.06
C ASP A 110 4.37 -2.77 -9.23
N ILE A 111 4.07 -2.94 -7.93
CA ILE A 111 3.95 -1.84 -6.97
C ILE A 111 5.31 -1.19 -6.71
N VAL A 112 6.38 -1.98 -6.55
CA VAL A 112 7.75 -1.46 -6.42
C VAL A 112 8.13 -0.63 -7.63
N ALA A 113 7.93 -1.14 -8.84
CA ALA A 113 8.21 -0.40 -10.07
C ALA A 113 7.45 0.92 -10.13
N ARG A 114 6.18 0.93 -9.73
CA ARG A 114 5.36 2.15 -9.70
C ARG A 114 5.84 3.17 -8.65
N LEU A 115 6.23 2.72 -7.47
CA LEU A 115 6.72 3.60 -6.40
C LEU A 115 8.12 4.17 -6.69
N LEU A 116 8.90 3.51 -7.55
CA LEU A 116 10.19 3.99 -8.06
C LEU A 116 10.06 4.91 -9.28
N ASP A 117 8.84 5.19 -9.74
CA ASP A 117 8.60 6.06 -10.89
C ASP A 117 9.07 7.51 -10.58
N PRO A 118 9.98 8.10 -11.39
CA PRO A 118 10.49 9.45 -11.15
C PRO A 118 9.41 10.54 -11.10
N SER A 119 8.24 10.31 -11.71
CA SER A 119 7.12 11.25 -11.69
C SER A 119 6.52 11.49 -10.30
N LEU A 120 6.81 10.63 -9.31
CA LEU A 120 6.39 10.83 -7.93
C LEU A 120 7.23 11.88 -7.18
N GLN A 121 8.24 12.50 -7.82
CA GLN A 121 9.01 13.67 -7.37
C GLN A 121 9.51 13.61 -5.92
N VAL A 122 10.39 12.64 -5.64
CA VAL A 122 10.78 12.33 -4.26
C VAL A 122 12.23 12.72 -4.04
N MET A 123 12.47 13.57 -3.03
CA MET A 123 13.81 13.77 -2.48
C MET A 123 14.17 12.63 -1.52
N ASP A 124 15.43 12.21 -1.55
CA ASP A 124 16.02 11.15 -0.71
C ASP A 124 15.46 9.73 -0.94
N THR A 125 15.11 9.42 -2.20
CA THR A 125 14.74 8.05 -2.61
C THR A 125 15.80 7.03 -2.23
N ASP A 126 17.10 7.37 -2.28
CA ASP A 126 18.19 6.42 -2.02
C ASP A 126 18.13 5.80 -0.62
N LEU A 127 17.85 6.61 0.41
CA LEU A 127 17.76 6.11 1.79
C LEU A 127 16.52 5.21 1.94
N ILE A 128 15.40 5.61 1.33
CA ILE A 128 14.15 4.83 1.37
C ILE A 128 14.34 3.49 0.63
N VAL A 129 14.92 3.51 -0.57
CA VAL A 129 15.17 2.33 -1.41
C VAL A 129 16.18 1.40 -0.74
N SER A 130 17.26 1.93 -0.16
CA SER A 130 18.25 1.16 0.59
C SER A 130 17.63 0.48 1.82
N ASN A 131 16.80 1.21 2.58
CA ASN A 131 16.10 0.66 3.75
C ASN A 131 15.09 -0.43 3.34
N ALA A 132 14.34 -0.22 2.26
CA ALA A 132 13.41 -1.22 1.73
C ALA A 132 14.13 -2.50 1.30
N LEU A 133 15.27 -2.35 0.60
CA LEU A 133 16.10 -3.47 0.19
C LEU A 133 16.67 -4.23 1.41
N HIS A 134 17.16 -3.51 2.41
CA HIS A 134 17.67 -4.11 3.65
C HIS A 134 16.60 -4.91 4.38
N LYS A 135 15.40 -4.35 4.55
CA LYS A 135 14.26 -5.04 5.18
C LYS A 135 13.83 -6.26 4.37
N ALA A 136 13.69 -6.14 3.05
CA ALA A 136 13.34 -7.28 2.19
C ALA A 136 14.36 -8.42 2.31
N HIS A 137 15.66 -8.10 2.37
CA HIS A 137 16.72 -9.09 2.61
C HIS A 137 16.61 -9.76 3.98
N GLN A 138 16.37 -9.00 5.05
CA GLN A 138 16.18 -9.57 6.39
C GLN A 138 14.98 -10.52 6.41
N TYR A 139 13.86 -10.14 5.79
CA TYR A 139 12.67 -10.98 5.68
C TYR A 139 12.92 -12.24 4.83
N TYR A 140 13.65 -12.12 3.73
CA TYR A 140 13.96 -13.25 2.83
C TYR A 140 14.86 -14.30 3.51
N ILE A 141 15.79 -13.88 4.37
CA ILE A 141 16.76 -14.76 5.05
C ILE A 141 16.24 -15.26 6.40
N ALA A 142 15.23 -14.61 7.00
CA ALA A 142 14.73 -14.95 8.31
C ALA A 142 14.15 -16.39 8.36
N PRO A 143 14.50 -17.22 9.36
CA PRO A 143 14.02 -18.60 9.50
C PRO A 143 12.58 -18.68 10.04
N HIS A 144 11.76 -17.66 9.81
CA HIS A 144 10.40 -17.59 10.32
C HIS A 144 9.43 -17.92 9.19
N PRO A 145 8.38 -18.73 9.44
CA PRO A 145 7.31 -18.86 8.45
C PRO A 145 6.77 -17.46 8.13
N PRO A 146 6.46 -17.15 6.86
CA PRO A 146 5.90 -15.87 6.49
C PRO A 146 4.65 -15.59 7.35
N PRO A 147 4.36 -14.33 7.72
CA PRO A 147 3.15 -14.01 8.47
C PRO A 147 1.94 -14.61 7.77
N THR A 148 0.99 -15.19 8.51
CA THR A 148 -0.19 -15.89 7.96
C THR A 148 -1.06 -15.05 7.02
N TRP A 149 -0.82 -13.74 6.95
CA TRP A 149 -1.52 -12.79 6.08
C TRP A 149 -0.74 -12.44 4.80
N VAL A 150 0.41 -13.07 4.55
CA VAL A 150 1.23 -12.89 3.35
C VAL A 150 1.51 -14.25 2.73
N GLU A 151 0.89 -14.53 1.59
CA GLU A 151 1.39 -15.55 0.67
C GLU A 151 2.73 -15.02 0.10
N CYS A 152 3.84 -15.27 0.79
CA CYS A 152 5.16 -14.87 0.32
C CYS A 152 5.53 -15.68 -0.91
N ASN A 153 5.31 -15.11 -2.10
CA ASN A 153 5.85 -15.64 -3.34
C ASN A 153 7.35 -15.28 -3.42
N LEU A 154 8.20 -16.15 -2.87
CA LEU A 154 9.66 -15.93 -2.76
C LEU A 154 10.30 -15.45 -4.09
N PRO A 155 9.98 -16.02 -5.27
CA PRO A 155 10.43 -15.47 -6.55
C PRO A 155 10.08 -14.00 -6.79
N GLU A 156 8.89 -13.54 -6.41
CA GLU A 156 8.49 -12.14 -6.64
C GLU A 156 9.18 -11.18 -5.66
N VAL A 157 9.52 -11.65 -4.45
CA VAL A 157 10.37 -10.90 -3.51
C VAL A 157 11.77 -10.70 -4.10
N GLU A 158 12.35 -11.73 -4.75
CA GLU A 158 13.64 -11.58 -5.45
C GLU A 158 13.57 -10.57 -6.59
N VAL A 159 12.51 -10.59 -7.40
CA VAL A 159 12.30 -9.61 -8.47
C VAL A 159 12.18 -8.20 -7.88
N ALA A 160 11.39 -8.02 -6.82
CA ALA A 160 11.24 -6.75 -6.13
C ALA A 160 12.59 -6.23 -5.59
N MET A 161 13.39 -7.08 -4.95
CA MET A 161 14.75 -6.72 -4.52
C MET A 161 15.66 -6.36 -5.71
N GLY A 162 15.54 -7.07 -6.83
CA GLY A 162 16.27 -6.77 -8.06
C GLY A 162 15.97 -5.37 -8.59
N LEU A 163 14.70 -4.96 -8.61
CA LEU A 163 14.28 -3.61 -9.01
C LEU A 163 14.90 -2.52 -8.12
N LEU A 164 14.90 -2.73 -6.80
CA LEU A 164 15.52 -1.81 -5.84
C LEU A 164 17.03 -1.68 -6.08
N LYS A 165 17.74 -2.80 -6.32
CA LYS A 165 19.18 -2.79 -6.62
C LYS A 165 19.50 -2.01 -7.91
N VAL A 166 18.76 -2.29 -8.98
CA VAL A 166 18.94 -1.60 -10.27
C VAL A 166 18.69 -0.10 -10.14
N HIS A 167 17.70 0.31 -9.32
CA HIS A 167 17.46 1.73 -9.06
C HIS A 167 18.65 2.39 -8.35
N LEU A 168 19.18 1.76 -7.29
CA LEU A 168 20.36 2.26 -6.56
C LEU A 168 21.62 2.34 -7.44
N GLU A 169 21.80 1.39 -8.36
CA GLU A 169 22.92 1.42 -9.31
C GLU A 169 22.80 2.58 -10.31
N LYS A 170 21.59 2.85 -10.82
CA LYS A 170 21.34 3.94 -11.78
C LYS A 170 21.56 5.33 -11.19
N MET A 171 21.33 5.51 -9.88
CA MET A 171 21.53 6.78 -9.18
C MET A 171 23.00 7.06 -8.81
N ARG A 172 23.87 6.04 -8.90
CA ARG A 172 25.31 6.16 -8.62
C ARG A 172 26.17 6.52 -9.85
N CYS A 173 25.58 6.56 -11.04
CA CYS A 173 26.23 6.89 -12.32
C CYS A 173 25.94 8.34 -12.72
#